data_AF-A0A523Q0I8-F1
#
_entry.id   AF-A0A523Q0I8-F1
#
_cell.length_a   1.000
_cell.length_b   1.000
_cell.length_c   1.000
_cell.angle_alpha   90.00
_cell.angle_beta   90.00
_cell.angle_gamma   90.00
#
_symmetry.space_group_name_H-M   'P 1'
#
loop_
_entity.id
_entity.type
_entity.pdbx_description
1 polymer ?
#
loop_
_entity_poly.entity_id
_entity_poly.type
_entity_poly.pdbx_seq_one_letter_code
_entity_poly.pdbx_strand_id
1 'polypeptide(L)'
;EQYNKEIGDFATSLMLEIGLINKVDVQKESKNNRAYRKYFMHGTSHFLGLDTHDVGDYNKPFEKNMVFTIEPGIYLPKEKLGIRLEDNYVVQKKGEPKNLTSGIPLEISEIEDLILGGH
;
A
#
# COMPACT_ATOMS: atom_id res chain seq x y z
N GLU A 1 8.11 13.33 1.61
CA GLU A 1 7.91 13.54 0.15
C GLU A 1 8.56 12.44 -0.70
N GLN A 2 9.83 12.07 -0.46
CA GLN A 2 10.54 11.02 -1.21
C GLN A 2 9.85 9.65 -1.20
N TYR A 3 9.42 9.16 -0.02
CA TYR A 3 8.73 7.87 0.13
C TYR A 3 7.51 7.71 -0.80
N ASN A 4 6.57 8.68 -0.75
CA ASN A 4 5.37 8.66 -1.59
C ASN A 4 5.70 8.73 -3.10
N LYS A 5 6.80 9.39 -3.46
CA LYS A 5 7.27 9.44 -4.84
C LYS A 5 7.77 8.07 -5.30
N GLU A 6 8.61 7.40 -4.50
CA GLU A 6 9.16 6.08 -4.80
C GLU A 6 8.06 5.02 -4.93
N ILE A 7 7.10 5.01 -4.01
CA ILE A 7 5.94 4.10 -4.12
C ILE A 7 5.13 4.39 -5.38
N GLY A 8 4.90 5.67 -5.71
CA GLY A 8 4.19 6.05 -6.93
C GLY A 8 4.92 5.65 -8.21
N ASP A 9 6.25 5.79 -8.25
CA ASP A 9 7.08 5.39 -9.39
C ASP A 9 7.08 3.86 -9.55
N PHE A 10 7.15 3.11 -8.43
CA PHE A 10 7.03 1.67 -8.41
C PHE A 10 5.65 1.20 -8.90
N ALA A 11 4.57 1.76 -8.35
CA ALA A 11 3.20 1.43 -8.74
C ALA A 11 2.96 1.73 -10.23
N THR A 12 3.49 2.84 -10.75
CA THR A 12 3.40 3.16 -12.19
C THR A 12 4.10 2.10 -13.04
N SER A 13 5.30 1.68 -12.63
CA SER A 13 6.08 0.65 -13.35
C SER A 13 5.35 -0.70 -13.36
N LEU A 14 4.84 -1.13 -12.20
CA LEU A 14 4.07 -2.37 -12.08
C LEU A 14 2.81 -2.32 -12.94
N MET A 15 2.03 -1.23 -12.87
CA MET A 15 0.80 -1.09 -13.65
C MET A 15 1.04 -1.05 -15.17
N LEU A 16 2.20 -0.55 -15.62
CA LEU A 16 2.61 -0.65 -17.02
C LEU A 16 2.92 -2.10 -17.40
N GLU A 17 3.65 -2.81 -16.55
CA GLU A 17 4.05 -4.21 -16.78
C GLU A 17 2.84 -5.13 -16.91
N ILE A 18 1.86 -4.99 -16.02
CA ILE A 18 0.63 -5.80 -16.05
C ILE A 18 -0.42 -5.26 -17.05
N GLY A 19 -0.11 -4.18 -17.78
CA GLY A 19 -0.97 -3.59 -18.82
C GLY A 19 -2.20 -2.83 -18.30
N LEU A 20 -2.23 -2.49 -17.02
CA LEU A 20 -3.35 -1.77 -16.41
C LEU A 20 -3.38 -0.28 -16.82
N ILE A 21 -2.20 0.32 -17.00
CA ILE A 21 -2.00 1.63 -17.63
C ILE A 21 -1.08 1.48 -18.85
N ASN A 22 -1.05 2.50 -19.70
CA ASN A 22 -0.17 2.52 -20.87
C ASN A 22 0.73 3.77 -20.92
N LYS A 23 1.64 3.82 -21.89
CA LYS A 23 2.58 4.94 -22.07
C LYS A 23 1.87 6.30 -22.27
N VAL A 24 0.65 6.31 -22.83
CA VAL A 24 -0.13 7.54 -23.02
C VAL A 24 -0.66 8.04 -21.67
N ASP A 25 -1.07 7.15 -20.76
CA ASP A 25 -1.45 7.53 -19.40
C ASP A 25 -0.26 8.20 -18.68
N VAL A 26 0.95 7.63 -18.81
CA VAL A 26 2.18 8.17 -18.20
C VAL A 26 2.58 9.52 -18.81
N GLN A 27 2.50 9.67 -20.13
CA GLN A 27 2.81 10.95 -20.79
C GLN A 27 1.88 12.10 -20.38
N LYS A 28 0.67 11.79 -19.90
CA LYS A 28 -0.30 12.77 -19.42
C LYS A 28 -0.16 13.08 -17.93
N GLU A 29 0.78 12.44 -17.24
CA GLU A 29 0.93 12.66 -15.81
C GLU A 29 1.48 14.06 -15.49
N SER A 30 1.22 14.52 -14.28
CA SER A 30 1.72 15.78 -13.74
C SER A 30 2.10 15.62 -12.28
N LYS A 31 2.71 16.65 -11.69
CA LYS A 31 3.07 16.66 -10.25
C LYS A 31 1.88 16.32 -9.35
N ASN A 32 0.68 16.78 -9.70
CA ASN A 32 -0.53 16.57 -8.90
C ASN A 32 -1.34 15.34 -9.33
N ASN A 33 -1.16 14.88 -10.57
CA ASN A 33 -1.92 13.78 -11.14
C ASN A 33 -0.98 12.75 -11.78
N ARG A 34 -0.49 11.81 -10.97
CA ARG A 34 0.37 10.70 -11.41
C ARG A 34 -0.46 9.60 -12.07
N ALA A 35 0.09 8.91 -13.07
CA ALA A 35 -0.68 7.94 -13.85
C ALA A 35 -1.25 6.77 -13.01
N TYR A 36 -0.48 6.26 -12.03
CA TYR A 36 -0.93 5.19 -11.14
C TYR A 36 -2.19 5.54 -10.34
N ARG A 37 -2.46 6.84 -10.11
CA ARG A 37 -3.63 7.30 -9.34
C ARG A 37 -4.97 6.96 -9.96
N LYS A 38 -4.96 6.58 -11.24
CA LYS A 38 -6.13 6.04 -11.94
C LYS A 38 -6.73 4.82 -11.23
N TYR A 39 -5.89 3.98 -10.61
CA TYR A 39 -6.30 2.76 -9.93
C TYR A 39 -5.77 2.62 -8.50
N PHE A 40 -4.87 3.51 -8.06
CA PHE A 40 -4.39 3.61 -6.67
C PHE A 40 -4.36 5.06 -6.20
N MET A 41 -5.47 5.55 -5.65
CA MET A 41 -5.76 6.98 -5.46
C MET A 41 -5.51 7.52 -4.05
N HIS A 42 -5.34 6.65 -3.06
CA HIS A 42 -5.08 7.03 -1.68
C HIS A 42 -3.59 6.94 -1.34
N GLY A 43 -3.22 7.35 -0.11
CA GLY A 43 -1.87 7.17 0.41
C GLY A 43 -1.60 5.70 0.77
N THR A 44 -0.32 5.32 0.83
CA THR A 44 0.08 3.94 1.14
C THR A 44 0.19 3.64 2.63
N SER A 45 0.26 4.69 3.46
CA SER A 45 0.46 4.56 4.91
C SER A 45 -0.13 5.75 5.66
N HIS A 46 -0.63 5.51 6.85
CA HIS A 46 -0.93 6.53 7.86
C HIS A 46 -0.44 6.09 9.24
N PHE A 47 -0.29 7.03 10.16
CA PHE A 47 -0.03 6.72 11.57
C PHE A 47 -1.22 5.95 12.17
N LEU A 48 -0.93 5.02 13.07
CA LEU A 48 -1.93 4.22 13.78
C LEU A 48 -1.65 4.24 15.28
N GLY A 49 -2.68 4.42 16.09
CA GLY A 49 -2.55 4.39 17.54
C GLY A 49 -3.90 4.38 18.24
N LEU A 50 -4.19 5.41 19.05
CA LEU A 50 -5.49 5.50 19.72
C LEU A 50 -6.61 5.80 18.72
N ASP A 51 -6.30 6.61 17.71
CA ASP A 51 -7.15 6.81 16.54
C ASP A 51 -6.66 5.92 15.39
N THR A 52 -7.60 5.46 14.55
CA THR A 52 -7.26 4.67 13.35
C THR A 52 -6.38 5.48 12.41
N HIS A 53 -6.71 6.75 12.18
CA HIS A 53 -5.84 7.72 11.53
C HIS A 53 -5.24 8.63 12.60
N ASP A 54 -4.15 8.17 13.22
CA ASP A 54 -3.57 8.87 14.36
C ASP A 54 -2.82 10.14 13.93
N VAL A 55 -2.59 11.02 14.90
CA VAL A 55 -1.81 12.24 14.71
C VAL A 55 -0.33 11.91 14.47
N GLY A 56 0.31 12.67 13.59
CA GLY A 56 1.75 12.53 13.37
C GLY A 56 2.28 13.48 12.31
N ASP A 57 3.60 13.69 12.31
CA ASP A 57 4.28 14.57 11.37
C ASP A 57 4.89 13.78 10.21
N TYR A 58 4.20 13.79 9.07
CA TYR A 58 4.60 13.12 7.83
C TYR A 58 5.85 13.73 7.16
N ASN A 59 6.35 14.86 7.66
CA ASN A 59 7.58 15.48 7.15
C ASN A 59 8.84 15.00 7.91
N LYS A 60 8.67 14.24 8.98
CA LYS A 60 9.79 13.67 9.73
C LYS A 60 10.13 12.25 9.24
N PRO A 61 11.41 11.86 9.30
CA PRO A 61 11.79 10.47 9.10
C PRO A 61 11.09 9.55 10.11
N PHE A 62 10.97 8.27 9.76
CA PHE A 62 10.49 7.24 10.68
C PHE A 62 11.41 7.11 11.90
N GLU A 63 10.81 7.09 13.09
CA GLU A 63 11.51 6.89 14.36
C GLU A 63 11.01 5.64 15.08
N LYS A 64 11.85 5.09 15.96
CA LYS A 64 11.50 3.92 16.77
C LYS A 64 10.15 4.11 17.49
N ASN A 65 9.41 3.01 17.65
CA ASN A 65 8.09 2.94 18.29
C ASN A 65 6.95 3.64 17.55
N MET A 66 7.20 4.33 16.43
CA MET A 66 6.09 4.77 15.57
C MET A 66 5.39 3.56 14.95
N VAL A 67 4.07 3.64 14.80
CA VAL A 67 3.23 2.57 14.25
C VAL A 67 2.49 3.13 13.03
N PHE A 68 2.46 2.35 11.94
CA PHE A 68 1.85 2.74 10.68
C PHE A 68 1.14 1.58 10.00
N THR A 69 0.21 1.90 9.12
CA THR A 69 -0.31 0.98 8.11
C THR A 69 0.62 0.93 6.89
N ILE A 70 0.62 -0.19 6.19
CA ILE A 70 1.13 -0.33 4.82
C ILE A 70 0.00 -0.97 4.01
N GLU A 71 -0.65 -0.18 3.16
CA GLU A 71 -1.96 -0.50 2.58
C GLU A 71 -2.06 -0.27 1.05
N PRO A 72 -1.17 -0.86 0.22
CA PRO A 72 -1.31 -0.76 -1.22
C PRO A 72 -2.65 -1.34 -1.72
N GLY A 73 -3.31 -0.62 -2.63
CA GLY A 73 -4.59 -1.04 -3.19
C GLY A 73 -4.72 -0.77 -4.68
N ILE A 74 -5.39 -1.68 -5.39
CA ILE A 74 -5.77 -1.52 -6.80
C ILE A 74 -7.29 -1.62 -6.89
N TYR A 75 -7.90 -0.61 -7.49
CA TYR A 75 -9.35 -0.51 -7.66
C TYR A 75 -9.68 -0.38 -9.13
N LEU A 76 -10.54 -1.25 -9.62
CA LEU A 76 -10.96 -1.40 -11.02
C LEU A 76 -12.49 -1.12 -11.11
N PRO A 77 -12.90 0.16 -11.27
CA PRO A 77 -14.31 0.53 -11.15
C PRO A 77 -15.23 -0.09 -12.21
N LYS A 78 -14.72 -0.34 -13.42
CA LYS A 78 -15.54 -0.93 -14.51
C LYS A 78 -15.88 -2.38 -14.21
N GLU A 79 -14.95 -3.07 -13.56
CA GLU A 79 -14.99 -4.46 -13.15
C GLU A 79 -15.69 -4.62 -11.79
N LYS A 80 -15.99 -3.50 -11.10
CA LYS A 80 -16.51 -3.47 -9.73
C LYS A 80 -15.64 -4.27 -8.75
N LEU A 81 -14.33 -4.25 -8.96
CA LEU A 81 -13.36 -5.01 -8.19
C LEU A 81 -12.39 -4.05 -7.49
N GLY A 82 -12.06 -4.32 -6.24
CA GLY A 82 -11.02 -3.61 -5.51
C GLY A 82 -10.32 -4.58 -4.57
N ILE A 83 -8.99 -4.54 -4.57
CA ILE A 83 -8.15 -5.37 -3.71
C ILE A 83 -7.20 -4.43 -2.99
N ARG A 84 -7.17 -4.53 -1.66
CA ARG A 84 -6.21 -3.84 -0.79
C ARG A 84 -5.70 -4.85 0.21
N LEU A 85 -4.38 -4.93 0.32
CA LEU A 85 -3.70 -5.69 1.36
C LEU A 85 -3.10 -4.68 2.33
N GLU A 86 -3.40 -4.83 3.61
CA GLU A 86 -3.07 -3.84 4.63
C GLU A 86 -2.52 -4.53 5.88
N ASP A 87 -1.30 -4.14 6.24
CA ASP A 87 -0.62 -4.62 7.44
C ASP A 87 -0.21 -3.48 8.35
N ASN A 88 -0.11 -3.78 9.65
CA ASN A 88 0.31 -2.83 10.67
C ASN A 88 1.76 -3.09 11.07
N TYR A 89 2.60 -2.08 11.03
CA TYR A 89 4.02 -2.18 11.35
C TYR A 89 4.40 -1.24 12.49
N VAL A 90 5.30 -1.72 13.36
CA VAL A 90 5.98 -0.89 14.35
C VAL A 90 7.47 -0.76 14.00
N VAL A 91 7.96 0.47 13.97
CA VAL A 91 9.38 0.76 13.71
C VAL A 91 10.22 0.31 14.91
N GLN A 92 11.17 -0.59 14.66
CA GLN A 92 12.04 -1.11 15.71
C GLN A 92 13.23 -0.18 15.96
N LYS A 93 13.87 -0.31 17.14
CA LYS A 93 15.11 0.40 17.45
C LYS A 93 16.28 -0.03 16.56
N LYS A 94 16.26 -1.28 16.10
CA LYS A 94 17.25 -1.91 15.21
C LYS A 94 16.55 -2.98 14.38
N GLY A 95 17.00 -3.19 13.14
CA GLY A 95 16.41 -4.18 12.24
C GLY A 95 15.22 -3.63 11.45
N GLU A 96 14.51 -4.53 10.77
CA GLU A 96 13.33 -4.21 9.99
C GLU A 96 12.13 -3.87 10.90
N PRO A 97 11.16 -3.07 10.41
CA PRO A 97 9.90 -2.87 11.12
C PRO A 97 9.21 -4.21 11.41
N LYS A 98 8.63 -4.35 12.60
CA LYS A 98 7.90 -5.57 12.97
C LYS A 98 6.48 -5.49 12.46
N ASN A 99 6.07 -6.48 11.66
CA ASN A 99 4.67 -6.69 11.29
C ASN A 99 3.88 -7.19 12.51
N LEU A 100 2.79 -6.51 12.83
CA LEU A 100 1.88 -6.81 13.95
C LEU A 100 0.67 -7.65 13.51
N THR A 101 0.44 -7.77 12.21
CA THR A 101 -0.68 -8.48 11.57
C THR A 101 -0.22 -9.70 10.76
N SER A 102 1.05 -10.10 10.88
CA SER A 102 1.65 -11.23 10.15
C SER A 102 1.04 -12.61 10.46
N GLY A 103 0.06 -12.70 11.35
CA GLY A 103 -0.71 -13.93 11.59
C GLY A 103 -1.89 -14.12 10.64
N ILE A 104 -2.16 -13.15 9.75
CA ILE A 104 -3.24 -13.20 8.78
C ILE A 104 -2.71 -13.74 7.45
N PRO A 105 -3.34 -14.78 6.87
CA PRO A 105 -3.01 -15.28 5.53
C PRO A 105 -3.01 -14.19 4.47
N LEU A 106 -1.99 -14.19 3.62
CA LEU A 106 -1.84 -13.19 2.55
C LEU A 106 -1.62 -13.86 1.18
N GLU A 107 -0.98 -15.02 1.16
CA GLU A 107 -0.79 -15.77 -0.07
C GLU A 107 -2.11 -16.41 -0.51
N ILE A 108 -2.31 -16.50 -1.83
CA ILE A 108 -3.55 -17.03 -2.43
C ILE A 108 -3.88 -18.42 -1.87
N SER A 109 -2.89 -19.31 -1.82
CA SER A 109 -3.08 -20.67 -1.30
C SER A 109 -3.48 -20.68 0.18
N GLU A 110 -2.88 -19.83 1.01
CA GLU A 110 -3.20 -19.76 2.43
C GLU A 110 -4.64 -19.28 2.65
N ILE A 111 -5.07 -18.30 1.86
CA ILE A 111 -6.44 -17.76 1.89
C ILE A 111 -7.44 -18.83 1.40
N GLU A 112 -7.14 -19.51 0.30
CA GLU A 112 -7.99 -20.58 -0.24
C GLU A 112 -8.11 -21.75 0.74
N ASP A 113 -7.01 -22.20 1.34
CA ASP A 113 -6.99 -23.27 2.34
C ASP A 113 -7.82 -22.91 3.57
N LEU A 114 -7.72 -21.65 4.04
CA LEU A 114 -8.49 -21.17 5.18
C LEU A 114 -10.00 -21.16 4.89
N ILE A 115 -10.40 -20.71 3.70
CA ILE A 115 -11.82 -20.59 3.32
C ILE A 115 -12.43 -21.97 3.01
N LEU A 116 -11.69 -22.85 2.35
CA LEU A 116 -12.15 -24.19 1.96
C LEU A 116 -12.13 -25.18 3.13
N GLY A 117 -11.65 -24.75 4.30
CA GLY A 117 -11.87 -25.43 5.57
C GLY A 117 -10.76 -26.40 5.98
N GLY A 118 -9.56 -26.31 5.38
CA GLY A 118 -8.34 -27.06 5.75
C GLY A 118 -8.51 -28.58 5.85
N HIS A 119 -7.82 -29.35 5.02
CA HIS A 119 -7.70 -30.80 5.26
C HIS A 119 -7.03 -31.11 6.60
#